data_AF-A0A4U1BDR2-F1
#
_entry.id   AF-A0A4U1BDR2-F1
#
_cell.length_a   1.000
_cell.length_b   1.000
_cell.length_c   1.000
_cell.angle_alpha   90.00
_cell.angle_beta   90.00
_cell.angle_gamma   90.00
#
_symmetry.space_group_name_H-M   'P 1'
#
loop_
_entity.id
_entity.type
_entity.pdbx_description
1 polymer ?
#
loop_
_entity_poly.entity_id
_entity_poly.type
_entity_poly.pdbx_seq_one_letter_code
_entity_poly.pdbx_strand_id
1 'polypeptide(L)'
;MKRQGGVIAVEAALGLPLLILMVLAWLEFCVLTYAMSATDHALATAVNAAKRQGSLSSTTVADYEYALLQALIENGVTWWMSSEELAAMTADVLYFDSMADYASCSAGGADLLSCAKARTTGLSAPVAVYLVDYSYKPMFNIYLPELRVHREVAAIQEYERCKFKYWDGC
;
A
#
# COMPACT_ATOMS: atom_id res chain seq x y z
N MET A 1 26.85 -3.90 55.48
CA MET A 1 26.47 -3.92 54.05
C MET A 1 25.55 -5.12 53.76
N LYS A 2 24.25 -5.06 54.11
CA LYS A 2 23.28 -6.17 53.83
C LYS A 2 21.92 -5.71 53.28
N ARG A 3 21.71 -4.40 53.05
CA ARG A 3 20.43 -3.85 52.56
C ARG A 3 20.40 -3.49 51.07
N GLN A 4 21.51 -3.60 50.34
CA GLN A 4 21.59 -3.21 48.93
C GLN A 4 21.01 -4.27 47.97
N GLY A 5 20.97 -5.55 48.36
CA GLY A 5 20.44 -6.61 47.49
C GLY A 5 18.94 -6.49 47.19
N GLY A 6 18.15 -5.98 48.13
CA GLY A 6 16.72 -5.77 47.93
C GLY A 6 16.40 -4.61 46.97
N VAL A 7 17.21 -3.54 46.99
CA VAL A 7 17.04 -2.40 46.09
C VAL A 7 17.34 -2.81 44.65
N ILE A 8 18.42 -3.58 44.44
CA ILE A 8 18.79 -4.10 43.12
C ILE A 8 17.70 -5.02 42.56
N ALA A 9 17.08 -5.86 43.40
CA ALA A 9 16.00 -6.74 42.96
C ALA A 9 14.75 -5.95 42.54
N VAL A 10 14.40 -4.87 43.26
CA VAL A 10 13.25 -4.01 42.90
C VAL A 10 13.52 -3.21 41.63
N GLU A 11 14.72 -2.66 41.49
CA GLU A 11 15.12 -1.92 40.28
C GLU A 11 15.15 -2.85 39.05
N ALA A 12 15.67 -4.07 39.18
CA ALA A 12 15.65 -5.05 38.12
C ALA A 12 14.22 -5.50 37.76
N ALA A 13 13.36 -5.71 38.75
CA ALA A 13 11.97 -6.12 38.54
C ALA A 13 11.13 -5.06 37.79
N LEU A 14 11.45 -3.77 37.94
CA LEU A 14 10.78 -2.68 37.23
C LEU A 14 11.48 -2.30 35.92
N GLY A 15 12.81 -2.32 35.89
CA GLY A 15 13.61 -1.92 34.74
C GLY A 15 13.63 -2.96 33.63
N LEU A 16 13.69 -4.25 33.95
CA LEU A 16 13.75 -5.32 32.95
C LEU A 16 12.48 -5.38 32.08
N PRO A 17 11.25 -5.32 32.62
CA PRO A 17 10.04 -5.27 31.80
C PRO A 17 9.97 -4.04 30.90
N LEU A 18 10.39 -2.86 31.39
CA LEU A 18 10.44 -1.63 30.58
C LEU A 18 11.44 -1.77 29.43
N LEU A 19 12.61 -2.34 29.69
CA LEU A 19 13.61 -2.59 28.66
C LEU A 19 13.11 -3.61 27.62
N ILE A 20 12.44 -4.68 28.06
CA ILE A 20 11.82 -5.65 27.14
C ILE A 20 10.76 -4.97 26.28
N LEU A 21 9.88 -4.15 26.85
CA LEU A 21 8.87 -3.41 26.09
C LEU A 21 9.51 -2.47 25.07
N MET A 22 10.59 -1.79 25.43
CA MET A 22 11.33 -0.93 24.49
C MET A 22 11.92 -1.73 23.33
N VAL A 23 12.49 -2.91 23.59
CA VAL A 23 13.02 -3.80 22.55
C VAL A 23 11.90 -4.33 21.65
N LEU A 24 10.78 -4.76 22.22
CA LEU A 24 9.62 -5.23 21.44
C LEU A 24 9.04 -4.11 20.58
N ALA A 25 8.94 -2.89 21.11
CA ALA A 25 8.51 -1.73 20.33
C ALA A 25 9.49 -1.44 19.17
N TRP A 26 10.80 -1.56 19.41
CA TRP A 26 11.80 -1.38 18.35
C TRP A 26 11.67 -2.44 17.26
N LEU A 27 11.49 -3.71 17.64
CA LEU A 27 11.24 -4.80 16.70
C LEU A 27 9.97 -4.54 15.88
N GLU A 28 8.89 -4.05 16.52
CA GLU A 28 7.65 -3.69 15.83
C GLU A 28 7.88 -2.59 14.78
N PHE A 29 8.68 -1.56 15.08
CA PHE A 29 9.04 -0.55 14.08
C PHE A 29 9.81 -1.12 12.89
N CYS A 30 10.70 -2.10 13.12
CA CYS A 30 11.39 -2.79 12.03
C CYS A 30 10.42 -3.57 11.15
N VAL A 31 9.48 -4.30 11.74
CA VAL A 31 8.45 -5.06 11.00
C VAL A 31 7.55 -4.12 10.21
N LEU A 32 7.06 -3.04 10.82
CA LEU A 32 6.26 -2.02 10.14
C LEU A 32 7.01 -1.42 8.94
N THR A 33 8.27 -1.05 9.12
CA THR A 33 9.08 -0.45 8.04
C THR A 33 9.29 -1.43 6.88
N TYR A 34 9.59 -2.68 7.20
CA TYR A 34 9.72 -3.73 6.20
C TYR A 34 8.40 -3.96 5.46
N ALA A 35 7.28 -4.03 6.20
CA ALA A 35 5.96 -4.22 5.63
C ALA A 35 5.60 -3.14 4.61
N MET A 36 5.81 -1.88 4.98
CA MET A 36 5.64 -0.73 4.10
C MET A 36 6.49 -0.83 2.83
N SER A 37 7.77 -1.17 2.98
CA SER A 37 8.70 -1.25 1.85
C SER A 37 8.35 -2.37 0.86
N ALA A 38 7.88 -3.52 1.37
CA ALA A 38 7.49 -4.65 0.56
C ALA A 38 6.17 -4.38 -0.17
N THR A 39 5.20 -3.71 0.47
CA THR A 39 3.98 -3.26 -0.22
C THR A 39 4.28 -2.22 -1.28
N ASP A 40 5.16 -1.23 -1.01
CA ASP A 40 5.58 -0.22 -1.99
C ASP A 40 6.28 -0.88 -3.20
N HIS A 41 7.11 -1.91 -2.96
CA HIS A 41 7.74 -2.69 -4.02
C HIS A 41 6.72 -3.47 -4.86
N ALA A 42 5.82 -4.22 -4.20
CA ALA A 42 4.77 -4.99 -4.87
C ALA A 42 3.88 -4.06 -5.72
N LEU A 43 3.49 -2.91 -5.20
CA LEU A 43 2.72 -1.90 -5.91
C LEU A 43 3.46 -1.41 -7.17
N ALA A 44 4.74 -1.06 -7.06
CA ALA A 44 5.55 -0.65 -8.21
C ALA A 44 5.65 -1.75 -9.28
N THR A 45 5.82 -3.01 -8.89
CA THR A 45 5.86 -4.14 -9.83
C THR A 45 4.52 -4.35 -10.55
N ALA A 46 3.40 -4.29 -9.82
CA ALA A 46 2.06 -4.41 -10.37
C ALA A 46 1.75 -3.28 -11.35
N VAL A 47 2.08 -2.03 -11.02
CA VAL A 47 1.93 -0.87 -11.92
C VAL A 47 2.74 -1.04 -13.20
N ASN A 48 3.98 -1.52 -13.10
CA ASN A 48 4.82 -1.76 -14.26
C ASN A 48 4.31 -2.91 -15.13
N ALA A 49 3.75 -3.97 -14.53
CA ALA A 49 3.10 -5.05 -15.25
C ALA A 49 1.84 -4.56 -15.98
N ALA A 50 1.01 -3.74 -15.33
CA ALA A 50 -0.19 -3.13 -15.92
C ALA A 50 0.16 -2.25 -17.12
N LYS A 51 1.22 -1.43 -17.01
CA LYS A 51 1.71 -0.61 -18.14
C LYS A 51 2.13 -1.45 -19.36
N ARG A 52 2.64 -2.66 -19.15
CA ARG A 52 3.02 -3.57 -20.24
C ARG A 52 1.80 -4.24 -20.88
N GLN A 53 0.80 -4.58 -20.09
CA GLN A 53 -0.42 -5.27 -20.56
C GLN A 53 -1.40 -4.36 -21.30
N GLY A 54 -1.42 -3.05 -20.98
CA GLY A 54 -2.21 -2.04 -21.70
C GLY A 54 -1.92 -1.92 -23.20
N SER A 55 -0.94 -2.67 -23.73
CA SER A 55 -0.66 -2.76 -25.17
C SER A 55 -1.57 -3.73 -25.94
N LEU A 56 -2.37 -4.60 -25.28
CA LEU A 56 -2.93 -5.79 -25.97
C LEU A 56 -4.46 -5.92 -26.07
N SER A 57 -5.30 -5.31 -25.24
CA SER A 57 -6.75 -5.27 -25.52
C SER A 57 -7.49 -4.34 -24.55
N SER A 58 -8.11 -3.32 -25.08
CA SER A 58 -8.68 -2.19 -24.36
C SER A 58 -10.14 -2.40 -23.90
N THR A 59 -10.43 -3.45 -23.14
CA THR A 59 -11.83 -3.68 -22.66
C THR A 59 -11.97 -4.31 -21.28
N THR A 60 -10.96 -5.02 -20.78
CA THR A 60 -11.00 -5.61 -19.44
C THR A 60 -10.03 -4.84 -18.57
N VAL A 61 -10.54 -4.22 -17.50
CA VAL A 61 -9.75 -3.84 -16.33
C VAL A 61 -8.87 -5.06 -16.05
N ALA A 62 -7.58 -4.97 -16.43
CA ALA A 62 -6.65 -6.09 -16.28
C ALA A 62 -6.74 -6.56 -14.83
N ASP A 63 -6.69 -7.87 -14.59
CA ASP A 63 -6.75 -8.55 -13.28
C ASP A 63 -5.67 -8.01 -12.31
N TYR A 64 -5.79 -6.74 -11.94
CA TYR A 64 -4.77 -5.93 -11.29
C TYR A 64 -4.81 -6.19 -9.80
N GLU A 65 -6.02 -6.31 -9.24
CA GLU A 65 -6.23 -6.83 -7.90
C GLU A 65 -5.53 -8.18 -7.75
N TYR A 66 -5.72 -9.10 -8.70
CA TYR A 66 -5.05 -10.40 -8.70
C TYR A 66 -3.52 -10.29 -8.84
N ALA A 67 -3.03 -9.48 -9.79
CA ALA A 67 -1.58 -9.30 -10.00
C ALA A 67 -0.90 -8.63 -8.80
N LEU A 68 -1.57 -7.68 -8.14
CA LEU A 68 -1.09 -7.04 -6.92
C LEU A 68 -1.10 -8.03 -5.76
N LEU A 69 -2.20 -8.75 -5.54
CA LEU A 69 -2.28 -9.80 -4.52
C LEU A 69 -1.21 -10.86 -4.74
N GLN A 70 -0.97 -11.28 -5.98
CA GLN A 70 0.09 -12.22 -6.32
C GLN A 70 1.47 -11.65 -6.02
N ALA A 71 1.75 -10.40 -6.42
CA ALA A 71 3.02 -9.75 -6.10
C ALA A 71 3.24 -9.62 -4.58
N LEU A 72 2.18 -9.37 -3.80
CA LEU A 72 2.27 -9.31 -2.34
C LEU A 72 2.56 -10.69 -1.73
N ILE A 73 1.91 -11.76 -2.23
CA ILE A 73 2.18 -13.14 -1.79
C ILE A 73 3.61 -13.54 -2.12
N GLU A 74 4.08 -13.26 -3.33
CA GLU A 74 5.43 -13.62 -3.80
C GLU A 74 6.54 -12.84 -3.06
N ASN A 75 6.26 -11.60 -2.64
CA ASN A 75 7.20 -10.78 -1.87
C ASN A 75 7.16 -11.04 -0.35
N GLY A 76 6.49 -12.12 0.09
CA GLY A 76 6.58 -12.60 1.46
C GLY A 76 5.77 -11.79 2.48
N VAL A 77 4.75 -11.04 2.06
CA VAL A 77 3.84 -10.32 2.98
C VAL A 77 3.13 -11.27 3.96
N THR A 78 3.01 -12.55 3.56
CA THR A 78 2.32 -13.62 4.31
C THR A 78 2.94 -14.00 5.64
N TRP A 79 4.19 -13.62 5.94
CA TRP A 79 4.76 -13.93 7.26
C TRP A 79 4.31 -12.94 8.34
N TRP A 80 3.99 -11.69 7.98
CA TRP A 80 3.47 -10.71 8.93
C TRP A 80 1.95 -10.47 8.81
N MET A 81 1.36 -10.82 7.67
CA MET A 81 -0.06 -10.60 7.44
C MET A 81 -0.77 -11.95 7.36
N SER A 82 -1.81 -12.13 8.17
CA SER A 82 -2.64 -13.34 8.09
C SER A 82 -3.35 -13.39 6.73
N SER A 83 -3.79 -14.59 6.33
CA SER A 83 -4.55 -14.77 5.09
C SER A 83 -5.84 -13.95 5.07
N GLU A 84 -6.45 -13.73 6.24
CA GLU A 84 -7.67 -12.93 6.40
C GLU A 84 -7.38 -11.44 6.17
N GLU A 85 -6.27 -10.92 6.72
CA GLU A 85 -5.84 -9.53 6.51
C GLU A 85 -5.42 -9.28 5.07
N LEU A 86 -4.78 -10.26 4.42
CA LEU A 86 -4.46 -10.18 3.00
C LEU A 86 -5.72 -10.10 2.13
N ALA A 87 -6.77 -10.84 2.50
CA ALA A 87 -8.05 -10.84 1.81
C ALA A 87 -8.89 -9.57 2.10
N ALA A 88 -8.61 -8.86 3.18
CA ALA A 88 -9.25 -7.59 3.52
C ALA A 88 -8.61 -6.37 2.81
N MET A 89 -7.50 -6.58 2.12
CA MET A 89 -6.82 -5.54 1.35
C MET A 89 -7.63 -5.17 0.10
N THR A 90 -7.85 -3.88 -0.11
CA THR A 90 -8.58 -3.38 -1.28
C THR A 90 -7.63 -2.68 -2.24
N ALA A 91 -7.76 -2.99 -3.52
CA ALA A 91 -6.92 -2.45 -4.59
C ALA A 91 -7.80 -1.92 -5.72
N ASP A 92 -7.78 -0.60 -5.91
CA ASP A 92 -8.62 0.09 -6.87
C ASP A 92 -7.77 0.81 -7.91
N VAL A 93 -8.31 0.97 -9.12
CA VAL A 93 -7.66 1.72 -10.20
C VAL A 93 -8.62 2.76 -10.73
N LEU A 94 -8.20 4.03 -10.66
CA LEU A 94 -8.95 5.17 -11.16
C LEU A 94 -8.21 5.81 -12.32
N TYR A 95 -8.97 6.28 -13.29
CA TYR A 95 -8.45 6.88 -14.51
C TYR A 95 -8.90 8.33 -14.62
N PHE A 96 -8.01 9.18 -15.12
CA PHE A 96 -8.26 10.62 -15.29
C PHE A 96 -7.85 11.07 -16.68
N ASP A 97 -8.63 11.99 -17.25
CA ASP A 97 -8.40 12.55 -18.58
C ASP A 97 -7.22 13.56 -18.59
N SER A 98 -6.89 14.15 -17.43
CA SER A 98 -5.74 15.05 -17.29
C SER A 98 -5.14 15.03 -15.88
N MET A 99 -3.87 15.45 -15.77
CA MET A 99 -3.23 15.63 -14.46
C MET A 99 -3.89 16.73 -13.63
N ALA A 100 -4.49 17.73 -14.30
CA ALA A 100 -5.24 18.80 -13.62
C ALA A 100 -6.53 18.27 -12.99
N ASP A 101 -7.19 17.30 -13.64
CA ASP A 101 -8.38 16.65 -13.09
C ASP A 101 -8.04 15.81 -11.87
N TYR A 102 -6.97 15.01 -11.95
CA TYR A 102 -6.44 14.30 -10.77
C TYR A 102 -6.08 15.28 -9.64
N ALA A 103 -5.32 16.34 -9.93
CA ALA A 103 -4.94 17.34 -8.93
C ALA A 103 -6.16 18.01 -8.30
N SER A 104 -7.24 18.24 -9.06
CA SER A 104 -8.48 18.80 -8.54
C SER A 104 -9.25 17.83 -7.64
N CYS A 105 -9.17 16.52 -7.89
CA CYS A 105 -9.78 15.48 -7.05
C CYS A 105 -8.96 15.19 -5.79
N SER A 106 -7.63 15.22 -5.89
CA SER A 106 -6.71 14.99 -4.77
C SER A 106 -6.57 16.22 -3.85
N ALA A 107 -7.06 17.38 -4.28
CA ALA A 107 -6.98 18.62 -3.52
C ALA A 107 -7.63 18.48 -2.14
N GLY A 108 -6.83 18.70 -1.09
CA GLY A 108 -7.31 18.66 0.30
C GLY A 108 -7.49 17.26 0.89
N GLY A 109 -6.98 16.20 0.22
CA GLY A 109 -7.07 14.82 0.73
C GLY A 109 -8.48 14.22 0.62
N ALA A 110 -9.27 14.67 -0.35
CA ALA A 110 -10.58 14.11 -0.62
C ALA A 110 -10.47 12.69 -1.19
N ASP A 111 -11.47 11.86 -0.91
CA ASP A 111 -11.53 10.48 -1.39
C ASP A 111 -11.69 10.46 -2.93
N LEU A 112 -10.66 9.93 -3.58
CA LEU A 112 -10.57 9.82 -5.04
C LEU A 112 -11.67 8.94 -5.62
N LEU A 113 -12.13 7.92 -4.89
CA LEU A 113 -13.21 7.01 -5.34
C LEU A 113 -14.54 7.75 -5.52
N SER A 114 -14.75 8.81 -4.75
CA SER A 114 -15.96 9.65 -4.82
C SER A 114 -15.87 10.77 -5.86
N CYS A 115 -14.71 10.96 -6.51
CA CYS A 115 -14.54 12.09 -7.41
C CYS A 115 -15.30 11.89 -8.72
N ALA A 116 -16.16 12.84 -9.07
CA ALA A 116 -16.94 12.80 -10.32
C ALA A 116 -16.09 12.77 -11.61
N LYS A 117 -14.82 13.17 -11.53
CA LYS A 117 -13.88 13.16 -12.66
C LYS A 117 -13.05 11.87 -12.74
N ALA A 118 -13.14 11.01 -11.72
CA ALA A 118 -12.50 9.70 -11.74
C ALA A 118 -13.34 8.75 -12.58
N ARG A 119 -12.68 7.98 -13.45
CA ARG A 119 -13.30 6.95 -14.29
C ARG A 119 -12.79 5.58 -13.88
N THR A 120 -13.64 4.57 -14.00
CA THR A 120 -13.25 3.15 -13.80
C THR A 120 -12.73 2.51 -15.10
N THR A 121 -12.88 3.20 -16.24
CA THR A 121 -12.42 2.74 -17.55
C THR A 121 -11.18 3.51 -18.00
N GLY A 122 -10.13 2.78 -18.35
CA GLY A 122 -8.85 3.36 -18.81
C GLY A 122 -8.82 3.78 -20.28
N LEU A 123 -9.93 3.63 -21.01
CA LEU A 123 -9.97 3.93 -22.44
C LEU A 123 -9.72 5.44 -22.67
N SER A 124 -8.64 5.75 -23.40
CA SER A 124 -8.20 7.12 -23.71
C SER A 124 -7.90 7.99 -22.47
N ALA A 125 -7.56 7.38 -21.34
CA ALA A 125 -7.17 8.10 -20.12
C ALA A 125 -5.63 8.16 -20.02
N PRO A 126 -5.00 9.36 -20.09
CA PRO A 126 -3.55 9.48 -20.01
C PRO A 126 -3.00 9.34 -18.59
N VAL A 127 -3.84 9.31 -17.56
CA VAL A 127 -3.43 9.17 -16.15
C VAL A 127 -4.22 8.03 -15.52
N ALA A 128 -3.51 7.11 -14.87
CA ALA A 128 -4.08 6.09 -14.01
C ALA A 128 -3.51 6.24 -12.60
N VAL A 129 -4.37 6.11 -11.60
CA VAL A 129 -4.04 6.20 -10.19
C VAL A 129 -4.40 4.87 -9.57
N TYR A 130 -3.40 4.23 -8.99
CA TYR A 130 -3.52 2.96 -8.31
C TYR A 130 -3.62 3.21 -6.82
N LEU A 131 -4.69 2.71 -6.22
CA LEU A 131 -5.03 2.89 -4.81
C LEU A 131 -4.92 1.55 -4.12
N VAL A 132 -4.30 1.55 -2.95
CA VAL A 132 -4.13 0.38 -2.11
C VAL A 132 -4.42 0.75 -0.67
N ASP A 133 -5.38 0.05 -0.08
CA ASP A 133 -5.83 0.25 1.29
C ASP A 133 -5.68 -1.04 2.09
N TYR A 134 -5.01 -0.94 3.23
CA TYR A 134 -4.90 -2.04 4.18
C TYR A 134 -4.74 -1.55 5.63
N SER A 135 -5.08 -2.41 6.58
CA SER A 135 -4.85 -2.16 8.00
C SER A 135 -3.63 -2.94 8.46
N TYR A 136 -2.60 -2.25 8.95
CA TYR A 136 -1.46 -2.87 9.61
C TYR A 136 -1.79 -3.11 11.09
N LYS A 137 -1.70 -4.37 11.50
CA LYS A 137 -1.92 -4.79 12.88
C LYS A 137 -0.58 -5.10 13.57
N PRO A 138 -0.26 -4.41 14.68
CA PRO A 138 0.95 -4.71 15.42
C PRO A 138 0.97 -6.13 15.98
N MET A 139 2.13 -6.81 15.92
CA MET A 139 2.28 -8.19 16.39
C MET A 139 2.72 -8.29 17.85
N PHE A 140 3.70 -7.48 18.23
CA PHE A 140 4.44 -7.62 19.48
C PHE A 140 4.06 -6.54 20.50
N ASN A 141 3.37 -5.48 20.06
CA ASN A 141 3.06 -4.34 20.89
C ASN A 141 1.55 -4.09 20.99
N ILE A 142 0.93 -4.64 22.04
CA ILE A 142 -0.50 -4.44 22.37
C ILE A 142 -0.89 -2.98 22.62
N TYR A 143 0.07 -2.09 22.85
CA TYR A 143 -0.18 -0.67 23.09
C TYR A 143 -0.18 0.16 21.81
N LEU A 144 0.30 -0.39 20.69
CA LEU A 144 0.22 0.29 19.41
C LEU A 144 -1.15 0.02 18.78
N PRO A 145 -1.86 1.07 18.32
CA PRO A 145 -3.12 0.90 17.62
C PRO A 145 -2.90 0.28 16.24
N GLU A 146 -3.96 -0.27 15.67
CA GLU A 146 -3.98 -0.61 14.25
C GLU A 146 -3.78 0.66 13.41
N LEU A 147 -2.92 0.54 12.40
CA LEU A 147 -2.52 1.64 11.53
C LEU A 147 -3.14 1.41 10.15
N ARG A 148 -4.06 2.28 9.75
CA ARG A 148 -4.56 2.26 8.37
C ARG A 148 -3.52 2.87 7.45
N VAL A 149 -3.19 2.13 6.40
CA VAL A 149 -2.22 2.56 5.39
C VAL A 149 -2.97 2.71 4.09
N HIS A 150 -2.97 3.95 3.59
CA HIS A 150 -3.48 4.30 2.27
C HIS A 150 -2.29 4.63 1.38
N ARG A 151 -2.19 3.96 0.22
CA ARG A 151 -1.12 4.19 -0.76
C ARG A 151 -1.72 4.55 -2.10
N GLU A 152 -1.21 5.62 -2.67
CA GLU A 152 -1.59 6.11 -4.00
C GLU A 152 -0.35 6.15 -4.88
N VAL A 153 -0.46 5.58 -6.08
CA VAL A 153 0.58 5.70 -7.11
C VAL A 153 -0.06 6.19 -8.40
N ALA A 154 0.30 7.40 -8.81
CA ALA A 154 -0.10 7.95 -10.11
C ALA A 154 0.89 7.53 -11.20
N ALA A 155 0.36 7.06 -12.32
CA ALA A 155 1.10 6.65 -13.49
C ALA A 155 0.58 7.36 -14.74
N ILE A 156 1.50 7.89 -15.53
CA ILE A 156 1.19 8.44 -16.85
C ILE A 156 1.17 7.29 -17.87
N GLN A 157 0.07 7.19 -18.62
CA GLN A 157 -0.17 6.20 -19.67
C GLN A 157 0.04 6.85 -21.04
N GLU A 158 1.29 6.87 -21.50
CA GLU A 158 1.62 7.51 -22.79
C GLU A 158 1.02 6.77 -24.00
N TYR A 159 0.88 5.44 -23.92
CA TYR A 159 0.38 4.58 -25.00
C TYR A 159 -1.13 4.71 -25.26
N GLU A 160 -1.91 5.16 -24.27
CA GLU A 160 -3.35 5.35 -24.43
C GLU A 160 -3.70 6.72 -25.03
N ARG A 161 -2.71 7.60 -25.25
CA ARG A 161 -2.94 8.85 -25.98
C ARG A 161 -3.18 8.54 -27.46
N CYS A 162 -4.30 9.04 -27.98
CA CYS A 162 -4.68 8.97 -29.39
C CYS A 162 -3.57 9.41 -30.36
N LYS A 163 -2.66 10.29 -29.92
CA LYS A 163 -1.53 10.78 -30.71
C LYS A 163 -0.55 9.68 -31.16
N PHE A 164 -0.50 8.54 -30.48
CA PHE A 164 0.45 7.47 -30.75
C PHE A 164 -0.18 6.18 -31.30
N LYS A 165 -1.50 6.14 -31.50
CA LYS A 165 -2.18 5.03 -32.17
C LYS A 165 -2.10 5.25 -33.68
N TYR A 166 -1.34 4.40 -34.38
CA TYR A 166 -1.06 4.53 -35.83
C TYR A 166 -2.19 4.04 -36.74
N TRP A 167 -3.26 3.45 -36.18
CA TRP A 167 -4.42 2.94 -36.92
C TRP A 167 -5.71 3.38 -36.23
N ASP A 168 -6.69 3.80 -37.03
CA ASP A 168 -7.93 4.46 -36.63
C ASP A 168 -8.61 3.78 -35.43
N GLY A 169 -8.70 4.52 -34.32
CA GLY A 169 -9.23 3.99 -33.07
C GLY A 169 -9.10 4.94 -31.88
N CYS A 170 -9.37 6.22 -32.13
CA CYS A 170 -10.04 7.13 -31.21
C CYS A 170 -11.20 7.73 -31.99
#